data_AF-A0A3D0K2R6-F1
#
_entry.id   AF-A0A3D0K2R6-F1
#
_cell.length_a   1.000
_cell.length_b   1.000
_cell.length_c   1.000
_cell.angle_alpha   90.00
_cell.angle_beta   90.00
_cell.angle_gamma   90.00
#
_symmetry.space_group_name_H-M   'P 1'
#
loop_
_entity.id
_entity.type
_entity.pdbx_description
1 polymer ?
#
loop_
_entity_poly.entity_id
_entity_poly.type
_entity_poly.pdbx_seq_one_letter_code
_entity_poly.pdbx_strand_id
1 'polypeptide(L)'
;MRHPIDNESGREPRTPAPDGLPPLLHADNRILVFIKPPGLLSVPGIGPHKADCLARRAEDEFPGARIVHRLDRDTSGVIVMARDADTHRELSRQFQDR
;
A
#
# COMPACT_ATOMS: atom_id res chain seq x y z
N MET A 1 -31.76 -33.12 12.02
CA MET A 1 -31.90 -31.67 11.74
C MET A 1 -30.56 -31.17 11.23
N ARG A 2 -30.49 -30.69 9.99
CA ARG A 2 -29.29 -30.06 9.45
C ARG A 2 -29.16 -28.69 10.13
N HIS A 3 -28.09 -28.48 10.88
CA HIS A 3 -27.71 -27.13 11.30
C HIS A 3 -27.46 -26.30 10.03
N PRO A 4 -28.07 -25.11 9.87
CA PRO A 4 -27.69 -24.21 8.80
C PRO A 4 -26.25 -23.78 9.04
N ILE A 5 -25.43 -23.94 8.00
CA ILE A 5 -24.12 -23.29 7.91
C ILE A 5 -24.35 -21.79 7.95
N ASP A 6 -23.93 -21.15 9.04
CA ASP A 6 -23.89 -19.69 9.12
C ASP A 6 -23.01 -19.18 7.99
N ASN A 7 -23.66 -18.56 7.01
CA ASN A 7 -23.04 -17.86 5.90
C ASN A 7 -22.11 -16.80 6.49
N GLU A 8 -20.79 -17.00 6.36
CA GLU A 8 -19.78 -16.11 6.92
C GLU A 8 -19.96 -14.69 6.35
N SER A 9 -20.67 -13.89 7.15
CA SER A 9 -20.79 -12.45 7.09
C SER A 9 -19.45 -11.80 6.71
N GLY A 10 -19.51 -10.85 5.78
CA GLY A 10 -18.37 -10.04 5.35
C GLY A 10 -17.55 -9.59 6.56
N ARG A 11 -16.36 -10.17 6.70
CA ARG A 11 -15.44 -9.80 7.79
C ARG A 11 -15.05 -8.35 7.57
N GLU A 12 -15.53 -7.47 8.43
CA GLU A 12 -14.96 -6.13 8.57
C GLU A 12 -13.45 -6.27 8.78
N PRO A 13 -12.64 -5.36 8.22
CA PRO A 13 -11.21 -5.42 8.42
C PRO A 13 -10.89 -5.32 9.92
N ARG A 14 -10.15 -6.30 10.44
CA ARG A 14 -9.85 -6.41 11.88
C ARG A 14 -9.09 -5.20 12.45
N THR A 15 -8.43 -4.43 11.58
CA THR A 15 -7.71 -3.20 11.93
C THR A 15 -7.94 -2.14 10.85
N PRO A 16 -8.49 -0.95 11.20
CA PRO A 16 -8.50 0.20 10.31
C PRO A 16 -7.07 0.74 10.12
N ALA A 17 -6.78 1.27 8.93
CA ALA A 17 -5.52 1.96 8.72
C ALA A 17 -5.47 3.22 9.60
N PRO A 18 -4.32 3.55 10.22
CA PRO A 18 -4.13 4.86 10.83
C PRO A 18 -4.35 5.98 9.81
N ASP A 19 -4.80 7.14 10.27
CA ASP A 19 -4.97 8.32 9.41
C ASP A 19 -3.62 8.92 9.00
N GLY A 20 -3.63 9.72 7.93
CA GLY A 20 -2.48 10.49 7.47
C GLY A 20 -1.41 9.68 6.72
N LEU A 21 -0.31 10.34 6.39
CA LEU A 21 0.78 9.68 5.69
C LEU A 21 1.57 8.77 6.66
N PRO A 22 1.88 7.51 6.27
CA PRO A 22 2.70 6.64 7.10
C PRO A 22 4.11 7.21 7.37
N PRO A 23 4.79 6.74 8.43
CA PRO A 23 6.13 7.22 8.77
C PRO A 23 7.11 7.06 7.61
N LEU A 24 7.83 8.14 7.32
CA LEU A 24 8.86 8.20 6.28
C LEU A 24 10.22 7.90 6.90
N LEU A 25 10.85 6.81 6.47
CA LEU A 25 12.21 6.43 6.89
C LEU A 25 13.29 7.15 6.10
N HIS A 26 13.03 7.40 4.82
CA HIS A 26 13.99 8.02 3.92
C HIS A 26 13.27 8.72 2.77
N ALA A 27 13.80 9.86 2.36
CA ALA A 27 13.37 10.57 1.17
C ALA A 27 14.55 11.28 0.52
N ASP A 28 14.66 11.09 -0.79
CA ASP A 28 15.62 11.83 -1.63
C ASP A 28 15.00 12.15 -2.99
N ASN A 29 15.86 12.52 -3.95
CA ASN A 29 15.44 12.91 -5.29
C ASN A 29 14.88 11.75 -6.13
N ARG A 30 15.15 10.50 -5.75
CA ARG A 30 14.82 9.30 -6.53
C ARG A 30 13.83 8.39 -5.81
N ILE A 31 13.97 8.22 -4.50
CA ILE A 31 13.17 7.25 -3.74
C ILE A 31 12.53 7.84 -2.49
N LEU A 32 11.43 7.20 -2.09
CA LEU A 32 10.77 7.35 -0.80
C LEU A 32 10.73 5.98 -0.13
N VAL A 33 10.92 5.94 1.18
CA VAL A 33 10.82 4.72 1.97
C VAL A 33 9.88 4.97 3.13
N PHE A 34 8.77 4.22 3.17
CA PHE A 34 7.76 4.32 4.21
C PHE A 34 7.72 3.07 5.09
N ILE A 35 7.25 3.21 6.33
CA ILE A 35 6.75 2.10 7.13
C ILE A 35 5.24 2.00 6.93
N LYS A 36 4.79 1.05 6.11
CA LYS A 36 3.36 0.80 5.91
C LYS A 36 2.77 0.15 7.18
N PRO A 37 1.71 0.71 7.78
CA PRO A 37 1.00 0.03 8.86
C PRO A 37 0.16 -1.15 8.32
N PRO A 38 -0.25 -2.10 9.19
CA PRO A 38 -1.27 -3.06 8.84
C PRO A 38 -2.63 -2.35 8.67
N GLY A 39 -3.53 -2.92 7.86
CA GLY A 39 -4.83 -2.34 7.56
C GLY A 39 -4.83 -1.33 6.40
N LEU A 40 -3.68 -0.79 6.00
CA LEU A 40 -3.55 0.11 4.84
C LEU A 40 -3.26 -0.66 3.55
N LEU A 41 -4.01 -0.40 2.48
CA LEU A 41 -3.72 -0.96 1.16
C LEU A 41 -2.44 -0.35 0.57
N SER A 42 -1.65 -1.14 -0.16
CA SER A 42 -0.48 -0.59 -0.90
C SER A 42 -0.90 0.22 -2.12
N VAL A 43 -1.90 -0.27 -2.86
CA VAL A 43 -2.49 0.34 -4.07
C VAL A 43 -4.01 0.38 -3.95
N PRO A 44 -4.74 1.19 -4.75
CA PRO A 44 -6.19 1.24 -4.69
C PRO A 44 -6.81 -0.14 -4.93
N GLY A 45 -7.76 -0.52 -4.07
CA GLY A 45 -8.56 -1.73 -4.25
C GLY A 45 -9.75 -1.51 -5.18
N ILE A 46 -10.52 -2.58 -5.40
CA ILE A 46 -11.72 -2.52 -6.23
C ILE A 46 -12.88 -1.90 -5.43
N GLY A 47 -13.43 -0.80 -5.96
CA GLY A 47 -14.59 -0.10 -5.42
C GLY A 47 -14.24 1.18 -4.63
N PRO A 48 -15.16 2.16 -4.53
CA PRO A 48 -14.87 3.48 -3.94
C PRO A 48 -14.36 3.42 -2.49
N HIS A 49 -14.91 2.52 -1.69
CA HIS A 49 -14.52 2.33 -0.28
C HIS A 49 -13.11 1.76 -0.09
N LYS A 50 -12.43 1.35 -1.16
CA LYS A 50 -11.06 0.81 -1.14
C LYS A 50 -10.08 1.70 -1.91
N ALA A 51 -10.45 2.95 -2.18
CA ALA A 51 -9.59 3.92 -2.85
C ALA A 51 -8.40 4.38 -1.98
N ASP A 52 -8.60 4.41 -0.66
CA ASP A 52 -7.57 4.80 0.29
C ASP A 52 -6.45 3.75 0.40
N CYS A 53 -5.22 4.19 0.11
CA CYS A 53 -4.03 3.36 0.06
C CYS A 53 -2.77 4.22 0.19
N LEU A 54 -1.63 3.58 0.47
CA LEU A 54 -0.35 4.26 0.55
C LEU A 54 0.00 4.99 -0.75
N ALA A 55 -0.17 4.35 -1.92
CA ALA A 55 0.16 4.97 -3.21
C ALA A 55 -0.52 6.33 -3.38
N ARG A 56 -1.81 6.41 -3.01
CA ARG A 56 -2.58 7.65 -3.12
C ARG A 56 -2.11 8.71 -2.12
N ARG A 57 -2.00 8.32 -0.84
CA ARG A 57 -1.54 9.23 0.22
C ARG A 57 -0.14 9.79 -0.07
N ALA A 58 0.76 8.95 -0.59
CA ALA A 58 2.10 9.36 -0.96
C ALA A 58 2.12 10.26 -2.19
N GLU A 59 1.30 10.01 -3.22
CA GLU A 59 1.20 10.90 -4.39
C GLU A 59 0.64 12.27 -4.03
N ASP A 60 -0.33 12.33 -3.09
CA ASP A 60 -0.92 13.59 -2.65
C ASP A 60 0.12 14.48 -1.91
N GLU A 61 1.08 13.90 -1.18
CA GLU A 61 2.18 14.64 -0.50
C GLU A 61 3.43 14.83 -1.39
N PHE A 62 3.74 13.82 -2.21
CA PHE A 62 4.93 13.74 -3.05
C PHE A 62 4.53 13.48 -4.50
N PRO A 63 4.21 14.52 -5.29
CA PRO A 63 3.81 14.35 -6.68
C PRO A 63 4.83 13.54 -7.48
N GLY A 64 4.36 12.52 -8.20
CA GLY A 64 5.20 11.55 -8.90
C GLY A 64 5.62 10.32 -8.09
N ALA A 65 5.19 10.19 -6.83
CA ALA A 65 5.41 8.99 -6.03
C ALA A 65 4.72 7.76 -6.64
N ARG A 66 5.48 6.72 -6.95
CA ARG A 66 5.00 5.51 -7.62
C ARG A 66 5.37 4.26 -6.84
N ILE A 67 4.38 3.41 -6.59
CA ILE A 67 4.59 2.06 -6.02
C ILE A 67 5.41 1.22 -6.98
N VAL A 68 6.44 0.53 -6.47
CA VAL A 68 7.25 -0.43 -7.26
C VAL A 68 7.10 -1.88 -6.78
N HIS A 69 6.60 -2.07 -5.56
CA HIS A 69 6.24 -3.38 -4.99
C HIS A 69 5.08 -3.21 -4.00
N ARG A 70 4.49 -4.32 -3.53
CA ARG A 70 3.29 -4.29 -2.71
C ARG A 70 3.42 -5.20 -1.50
N LEU A 71 2.94 -4.69 -0.37
CA LEU A 71 2.61 -5.48 0.81
C LEU A 71 1.09 -5.71 0.84
N ASP A 72 0.65 -6.86 1.33
CA ASP A 72 -0.77 -7.11 1.56
C ASP A 72 -1.33 -6.14 2.60
N ARG A 73 -2.66 -5.96 2.60
CA ARG A 73 -3.37 -4.99 3.45
C ARG A 73 -2.91 -5.07 4.91
N ASP A 74 -2.96 -6.27 5.48
CA ASP A 74 -2.69 -6.50 6.91
C ASP A 74 -1.21 -6.74 7.22
N THR A 75 -0.36 -6.75 6.19
CA THR A 75 1.10 -6.82 6.35
C THR A 75 1.65 -5.43 6.66
N SER A 76 2.42 -5.32 7.75
CA SER A 76 3.18 -4.11 8.07
C SER A 76 4.63 -4.24 7.60
N GLY A 77 5.30 -3.13 7.32
CA GLY A 77 6.73 -3.16 7.01
C GLY A 77 7.20 -2.08 6.07
N VAL A 78 8.45 -2.22 5.63
CA VAL A 78 9.12 -1.26 4.77
C VAL A 78 8.63 -1.40 3.34
N ILE A 79 8.33 -0.26 2.71
CA ILE A 79 7.97 -0.17 1.31
C ILE A 79 8.76 0.96 0.65
N VAL A 80 9.28 0.66 -0.53
CA VAL A 80 10.07 1.59 -1.34
C VAL A 80 9.17 2.07 -2.46
N MET A 81 9.21 3.36 -2.74
CA MET A 81 8.51 4.01 -3.84
C MET A 81 9.48 4.86 -4.65
N ALA A 82 9.23 4.98 -5.95
CA ALA A 82 9.99 5.87 -6.83
C ALA A 82 9.40 7.28 -6.80
N ARG A 83 10.24 8.31 -6.98
CA ARG A 83 9.85 9.73 -7.09
C ARG A 83 9.53 10.16 -8.52
N ASP A 84 9.94 9.36 -9.50
CA ASP A 84 9.83 9.68 -10.92
C ASP A 84 9.66 8.40 -11.77
N ALA A 85 9.35 8.56 -13.06
CA ALA A 85 9.08 7.46 -13.97
C ALA A 85 10.32 6.61 -14.31
N ASP A 86 11.51 7.21 -14.36
CA ASP A 86 12.75 6.51 -14.70
C ASP A 86 13.22 5.67 -13.52
N THR A 87 13.17 6.23 -12.30
CA THR A 87 13.42 5.48 -11.07
C THR A 87 12.40 4.36 -10.88
N HIS A 88 11.12 4.58 -11.22
CA HIS A 88 10.11 3.54 -11.19
C HIS A 88 10.47 2.37 -12.10
N ARG A 89 10.82 2.64 -13.38
CA ARG A 89 11.21 1.59 -14.33
C ARG A 89 12.38 0.77 -13.82
N GLU A 90 13.42 1.43 -13.29
CA GLU A 90 14.61 0.75 -12.80
C GLU A 90 14.30 -0.11 -11.55
N LEU A 91 13.56 0.43 -10.58
CA LEU A 91 13.18 -0.32 -9.40
C LEU A 91 12.23 -1.48 -9.72
N SER A 92 11.23 -1.28 -10.60
CA SER A 92 10.35 -2.37 -11.05
C SER A 92 11.13 -3.51 -11.67
N ARG A 93 12.13 -3.21 -12.51
CA ARG A 93 13.03 -4.21 -13.08
C ARG A 93 13.78 -4.98 -11.98
N GLN A 94 14.34 -4.28 -10.99
CA GLN A 94 15.05 -4.94 -9.88
C GLN A 94 14.15 -5.84 -9.02
N PHE A 95 12.88 -5.48 -8.83
CA PHE A 95 11.91 -6.34 -8.12
C PHE A 95 11.44 -7.53 -8.97
N GLN A 96 11.44 -7.40 -10.30
CA GLN A 96 11.06 -8.47 -11.22
C GLN A 96 12.21 -9.48 -11.45
N ASP A 97 13.46 -9.02 -11.46
CA ASP A 97 14.66 -9.85 -11.69
C ASP A 97 15.06 -10.71 -10.47
N ARG A 98 14.12 -10.98 -9.55
CA ARG A 98 14.34 -11.65 -8.26
C ARG A 98 13.40 -12.83 -8.06
#